data_AF-A0A383C0F0-F1
#
_entry.id   AF-A0A383C0F0-F1
#
_cell.length_a   1.000
_cell.length_b   1.000
_cell.length_c   1.000
_cell.angle_alpha   90.00
_cell.angle_beta   90.00
_cell.angle_gamma   90.00
#
_symmetry.space_group_name_H-M   'P 1'
#
loop_
_entity.id
_entity.type
_entity.pdbx_description
1 polymer ?
#
loop_
_entity_poly.entity_id
_entity_poly.type
_entity_poly.pdbx_seq_one_letter_code
_entity_poly.pdbx_strand_id
1 'polypeptide(L)'
;MLLFLVNCDRNTESEWEDPTIFQINQEPPRAHFFSYESEALANINNPLQSDYFQSLNGTWKFNFSKNPDGRPKNFYKSNYDDSNWSDITVPGHWELQGWSVPIYLDEEYPFTPNPPFVPHDYNT
;
A
#
# COMPACT_ATOMS: atom_id res chain seq x y z
N MET A 1 -9.19 5.57 -49.74
CA MET A 1 -9.06 4.59 -48.65
C MET A 1 -8.50 5.33 -47.45
N LEU A 2 -9.37 5.80 -46.57
CA LEU A 2 -8.98 6.59 -45.39
C LEU A 2 -8.62 5.58 -44.28
N LEU A 3 -7.35 5.47 -43.92
CA LEU A 3 -6.92 4.68 -42.75
C LEU A 3 -7.28 5.47 -41.49
N PHE A 4 -8.25 4.98 -40.72
CA PHE A 4 -8.41 5.39 -39.33
C PHE A 4 -7.37 4.63 -38.50
N LEU A 5 -6.35 5.35 -38.03
CA LEU A 5 -5.54 4.88 -36.90
C LEU A 5 -6.42 5.01 -35.67
N VAL A 6 -6.94 3.88 -35.18
CA VAL A 6 -7.49 3.81 -33.82
C VAL A 6 -6.29 3.96 -32.89
N ASN A 7 -6.07 5.17 -32.40
CA ASN A 7 -5.21 5.39 -31.25
C ASN A 7 -5.92 4.71 -30.08
N CYS A 8 -5.39 3.57 -29.65
CA CYS A 8 -5.80 2.98 -28.39
C CYS A 8 -5.10 3.80 -27.30
N ASP A 9 -5.67 4.96 -26.98
CA ASP A 9 -5.32 5.68 -25.78
C ASP A 9 -5.70 4.75 -24.62
N ARG A 10 -4.70 4.06 -24.04
CA ARG A 10 -4.90 3.40 -22.76
C ARG A 10 -5.32 4.49 -21.80
N ASN A 11 -6.49 4.32 -21.20
CA ASN A 11 -7.00 5.23 -20.18
C ASN A 11 -5.86 5.56 -19.19
N THR A 12 -5.50 6.84 -19.09
CA THR A 12 -4.32 7.37 -18.39
C THR A 12 -4.54 7.61 -16.90
N GLU A 13 -5.71 7.23 -16.40
CA GLU A 13 -6.09 7.38 -15.01
C GLU A 13 -5.34 6.37 -14.12
N SER A 14 -4.88 6.82 -12.95
CA SER A 14 -4.20 5.93 -12.01
C SER A 14 -5.19 4.93 -11.42
N GLU A 15 -4.72 3.73 -11.07
CA GLU A 15 -5.57 2.66 -10.53
C GLU A 15 -6.32 3.08 -9.25
N TRP A 16 -5.76 4.02 -8.48
CA TRP A 16 -6.35 4.53 -7.24
C TRP A 16 -7.46 5.58 -7.45
N GLU A 17 -7.73 6.02 -8.70
CA GLU A 17 -8.90 6.85 -9.06
C GLU A 17 -9.91 6.09 -9.94
N ASP A 18 -9.71 4.78 -10.17
CA ASP A 18 -10.67 3.94 -10.88
C ASP A 18 -11.41 3.02 -9.89
N PRO A 19 -12.67 3.33 -9.52
CA PRO A 19 -13.42 2.53 -8.56
C PRO A 19 -13.79 1.13 -9.08
N THR A 20 -13.60 0.85 -10.38
CA THR A 20 -13.80 -0.48 -10.95
C THR A 20 -12.60 -1.41 -10.70
N ILE A 21 -11.44 -0.84 -10.37
CA ILE A 21 -10.22 -1.57 -10.02
C ILE A 21 -10.09 -1.64 -8.49
N PHE A 22 -10.68 -2.68 -7.89
CA PHE A 22 -10.62 -2.89 -6.44
C PHE A 22 -9.52 -3.87 -6.00
N GLN A 23 -8.93 -4.62 -6.93
CA GLN A 23 -7.82 -5.56 -6.68
C GLN A 23 -7.08 -5.88 -7.98
N ILE A 24 -5.78 -6.18 -7.87
CA ILE A 24 -4.94 -6.66 -8.98
C ILE A 24 -4.10 -7.83 -8.47
N ASN A 25 -4.18 -8.99 -9.13
CA ASN A 25 -3.38 -10.19 -8.81
C ASN A 25 -3.49 -10.69 -7.35
N GLN A 26 -4.58 -10.40 -6.66
CA GLN A 26 -4.85 -10.93 -5.32
C GLN A 26 -5.43 -12.35 -5.41
N GLU A 27 -5.01 -13.22 -4.49
CA GLU A 27 -5.59 -14.56 -4.33
C GLU A 27 -7.09 -14.49 -3.94
N PRO A 28 -7.91 -15.48 -4.32
CA PRO A 28 -9.33 -15.48 -3.97
C PRO A 28 -9.58 -15.45 -2.45
N PRO A 29 -10.62 -14.74 -1.97
CA PRO A 29 -11.01 -14.74 -0.57
C PRO A 29 -11.26 -16.16 -0.04
N ARG A 30 -10.76 -16.43 1.17
CA ARG A 30 -10.88 -17.72 1.85
C ARG A 30 -10.91 -17.53 3.36
N ALA A 31 -11.39 -18.54 4.09
CA ALA A 31 -11.29 -18.56 5.54
C ALA A 31 -9.81 -18.46 5.99
N HIS A 32 -9.57 -17.71 7.06
CA HIS A 32 -8.24 -17.60 7.62
C HIS A 32 -7.84 -18.92 8.28
N PHE A 33 -6.69 -19.45 7.89
CA PHE A 33 -6.00 -20.51 8.60
C PHE A 33 -4.51 -20.44 8.30
N PHE A 34 -3.73 -21.00 9.21
CA PHE A 34 -2.29 -21.09 9.09
C PHE A 34 -1.89 -22.57 9.04
N SER A 35 -0.95 -22.92 8.18
CA SER A 35 -0.43 -24.29 8.08
C SER A 35 0.60 -24.50 9.17
N TYR A 36 0.51 -25.61 9.89
CA TYR A 36 1.49 -26.00 10.90
C TYR A 36 2.15 -27.33 10.51
N GLU A 37 3.36 -27.58 11.00
CA GLU A 37 4.15 -28.78 10.75
C GLU A 37 3.54 -30.02 11.43
N SER A 38 2.69 -29.84 12.44
CA SER A 38 2.07 -30.92 13.21
C SER A 38 0.69 -30.55 13.77
N GLU A 39 -0.11 -31.57 14.08
CA GLU A 39 -1.40 -31.42 14.77
C GLU A 39 -1.25 -30.78 16.16
N ALA A 40 -0.18 -31.11 16.89
CA ALA A 40 0.08 -30.53 18.20
C ALA A 40 0.25 -29.00 18.13
N LEU A 41 1.02 -28.51 17.16
CA LEU A 41 1.18 -27.08 16.90
C LEU A 41 -0.12 -26.45 16.39
N ALA A 42 -0.86 -27.13 15.52
CA ALA A 42 -2.15 -26.67 15.03
C ALA A 42 -3.18 -26.48 16.15
N ASN A 43 -3.17 -27.37 17.16
CA ASN A 43 -4.04 -27.26 18.35
C ASN A 43 -3.66 -26.09 19.27
N ILE A 44 -2.38 -25.72 19.34
CA ILE A 44 -1.93 -24.50 20.05
C ILE A 44 -2.39 -23.24 19.31
N ASN A 45 -2.40 -23.31 17.97
CA ASN A 45 -2.84 -22.25 17.07
C ASN A 45 -2.08 -20.92 17.28
N ASN A 46 -0.75 -21.00 17.42
CA ASN A 46 0.13 -19.85 17.49
C ASN A 46 1.17 -19.89 16.36
N PRO A 47 1.02 -19.07 15.29
CA PRO A 47 1.96 -19.05 14.17
C PRO A 47 3.41 -18.77 14.56
N LEU A 48 3.65 -18.05 15.66
CA LEU A 48 5.00 -17.75 16.15
C LEU A 48 5.79 -18.99 16.60
N GLN A 49 5.12 -20.14 16.74
CA GLN A 49 5.75 -21.42 17.11
C GLN A 49 5.96 -22.34 15.89
N SER A 50 5.62 -21.90 14.68
CA SER A 50 5.77 -22.67 13.45
C SER A 50 7.00 -22.23 12.68
N ASP A 51 7.69 -23.19 12.07
CA ASP A 51 8.83 -22.96 11.17
C ASP A 51 8.37 -22.38 9.81
N TYR A 52 7.09 -22.53 9.46
CA TYR A 52 6.48 -21.91 8.29
C TYR A 52 6.15 -20.43 8.46
N PHE A 53 6.37 -19.85 9.66
CA PHE A 53 6.07 -18.46 9.94
C PHE A 53 7.33 -17.60 10.02
N GLN A 54 7.31 -16.47 9.32
CA GLN A 54 8.30 -15.41 9.47
C GLN A 54 7.58 -14.07 9.66
N SER A 55 7.82 -13.42 10.79
CA SER A 55 7.33 -12.05 10.99
C SER A 55 8.19 -11.09 10.17
N LEU A 56 7.54 -10.13 9.51
CA LEU A 56 8.18 -8.97 8.90
C LEU A 56 7.94 -7.68 9.71
N ASN A 57 7.41 -7.80 10.93
CA ASN A 57 7.30 -6.66 11.85
C ASN A 57 8.70 -6.23 12.30
N GLY A 58 8.89 -4.93 12.52
CA GLY A 58 10.16 -4.38 12.94
C GLY A 58 10.43 -3.03 12.30
N THR A 59 11.72 -2.74 12.07
CA THR A 59 12.18 -1.46 11.54
C THR A 59 12.33 -1.55 10.02
N TRP A 60 11.74 -0.59 9.32
CA TRP A 60 11.76 -0.49 7.87
C TRP A 60 12.34 0.85 7.42
N LYS A 61 13.05 0.86 6.27
CA LYS A 61 13.41 2.11 5.60
C LYS A 61 12.16 2.81 5.07
N PHE A 62 12.05 4.10 5.34
CA PHE A 62 10.86 4.89 5.07
C PHE A 62 11.20 6.27 4.52
N ASN A 63 10.45 6.67 3.50
CA ASN A 63 10.51 7.98 2.88
C ASN A 63 9.08 8.52 2.72
N PHE A 64 8.84 9.66 3.34
CA PHE A 64 7.55 10.34 3.29
C PHE A 64 7.53 11.38 2.17
N SER A 65 6.48 11.36 1.35
CA SER A 65 6.28 12.30 0.25
C SER A 65 4.88 12.91 0.34
N LYS A 66 4.78 14.21 0.02
CA LYS A 66 3.51 14.95 0.12
C LYS A 66 2.42 14.48 -0.84
N ASN A 67 2.81 13.82 -1.92
CA ASN A 67 1.94 13.29 -2.96
C ASN A 67 2.72 12.22 -3.75
N PRO A 68 2.04 11.41 -4.58
CA PRO A 68 2.70 10.40 -5.39
C PRO A 68 3.84 10.95 -6.26
N ASP A 69 3.69 12.11 -6.88
CA ASP A 69 4.69 12.67 -7.80
C ASP A 69 6.00 13.10 -7.10
N GLY A 70 5.93 13.43 -5.81
CA GLY A 70 7.08 13.77 -4.99
C GLY A 70 7.94 12.56 -4.58
N ARG A 71 7.45 11.33 -4.78
CA ARG A 71 8.17 10.12 -4.36
C ARG A 71 9.47 9.89 -5.13
N PRO A 72 10.52 9.32 -4.51
CA PRO A 72 11.72 8.95 -5.24
C PRO A 72 11.42 7.95 -6.37
N LYS A 73 11.73 8.30 -7.62
CA LYS A 73 11.49 7.38 -8.75
C LYS A 73 12.39 6.16 -8.66
N ASN A 74 11.88 5.00 -9.09
CA ASN A 74 12.59 3.71 -9.10
C ASN A 74 12.99 3.16 -7.72
N PHE A 75 12.40 3.64 -6.62
CA PHE A 75 12.71 3.17 -5.26
C PHE A 75 12.51 1.65 -5.05
N TYR A 76 11.66 1.02 -5.88
CA TYR A 76 11.38 -0.42 -5.84
C TYR A 76 12.50 -1.31 -6.41
N LYS A 77 13.53 -0.73 -7.05
CA LYS A 77 14.63 -1.51 -7.62
C LYS A 77 15.55 -2.01 -6.51
N SER A 78 15.99 -3.25 -6.60
CA SER A 78 16.87 -3.88 -5.59
C SER A 78 18.25 -3.22 -5.44
N ASN A 79 18.66 -2.40 -6.40
CA ASN A 79 19.91 -1.64 -6.38
C ASN A 79 19.72 -0.13 -6.12
N TYR A 80 18.52 0.28 -5.70
CA TYR A 80 18.29 1.65 -5.25
C TYR A 80 19.00 1.88 -3.92
N ASP A 81 19.66 3.03 -3.77
CA ASP A 81 20.34 3.41 -2.53
C ASP A 81 19.38 4.18 -1.62
N ASP A 82 18.92 3.51 -0.56
CA ASP A 82 18.03 4.04 0.47
C ASP A 82 18.79 4.41 1.76
N SER A 83 20.12 4.48 1.73
CA SER A 83 20.94 4.75 2.93
C SER A 83 20.60 6.05 3.66
N ASN A 84 20.08 7.05 2.93
CA ASN A 84 19.66 8.33 3.47
C ASN A 84 18.20 8.36 3.96
N TRP A 85 17.45 7.25 3.84
CA TRP A 85 16.09 7.16 4.32
C TRP A 85 16.06 7.00 5.83
N SER A 86 15.00 7.53 6.44
CA SER A 86 14.73 7.33 7.85
C SER A 86 14.17 5.94 8.10
N ASP A 87 14.03 5.59 9.37
CA ASP A 87 13.45 4.33 9.80
C ASP A 87 12.01 4.56 10.32
N ILE A 88 11.13 3.57 10.15
CA ILE A 88 9.78 3.54 10.72
C ILE A 88 9.53 2.20 11.41
N THR A 89 8.68 2.18 12.44
CA THR A 89 8.22 0.95 13.09
C THR A 89 6.97 0.41 12.39
N VAL A 90 6.99 -0.88 12.05
CA VAL A 90 5.87 -1.61 11.45
C VAL A 90 5.44 -2.76 12.38
N PRO A 91 4.15 -2.88 12.74
CA PRO A 91 3.02 -2.02 12.35
C PRO A 91 2.95 -0.71 13.17
N GLY A 92 2.37 0.34 12.57
CA GLY A 92 2.08 1.61 13.24
C GLY A 92 1.62 2.68 12.25
N HIS A 93 0.78 3.62 12.69
CA HIS A 93 0.39 4.78 11.89
C HIS A 93 1.57 5.76 11.76
N TRP A 94 1.85 6.27 10.55
CA TRP A 94 2.99 7.17 10.35
C TRP A 94 2.76 8.55 10.96
N GLU A 95 1.51 9.00 11.12
CA GLU A 95 1.15 10.27 11.76
C GLU A 95 1.65 10.30 13.20
N LEU A 96 1.43 9.18 13.91
CA LEU A 96 1.85 9.01 15.31
C LEU A 96 3.36 8.80 15.45
N GLN A 97 4.08 8.63 14.35
CA GLN A 97 5.53 8.52 14.28
C GLN A 97 6.20 9.82 13.78
N GLY A 98 5.43 10.90 13.61
CA GLY A 98 5.95 12.25 13.31
C GLY A 98 6.02 12.61 11.83
N TRP A 99 5.43 11.81 10.94
CA TRP A 99 5.51 12.01 9.48
C TRP A 99 4.42 12.93 8.92
N SER A 100 3.27 12.98 9.59
CA SER A 100 2.11 13.79 9.20
C SER A 100 1.29 14.12 10.45
N VAL A 101 0.07 14.61 10.26
CA VAL A 101 -0.87 14.94 11.35
C VAL A 101 -2.14 14.11 11.22
N PRO A 102 -2.68 13.56 12.32
CA PRO A 102 -3.97 12.90 12.28
C PRO A 102 -5.08 13.94 12.07
N ILE A 103 -6.03 13.63 11.19
CA ILE A 103 -7.19 14.48 10.91
C ILE A 103 -8.43 13.79 11.50
N TYR A 104 -9.18 14.53 12.32
CA TYR A 104 -10.44 14.07 12.89
C TYR A 104 -11.58 14.95 12.37
N LEU A 105 -12.56 14.33 11.73
CA LEU A 105 -13.74 14.95 11.12
C LEU A 105 -14.95 14.07 11.43
N ASP A 106 -16.14 14.67 11.48
CA ASP A 106 -17.39 13.96 11.77
C ASP A 106 -18.06 13.47 10.47
N GLU A 107 -18.53 14.40 9.63
CA GLU A 107 -19.27 14.09 8.40
C GLU A 107 -18.51 14.40 7.09
N GLU A 108 -17.51 15.27 7.15
CA GLU A 108 -16.82 15.80 5.97
C GLU A 108 -15.62 14.95 5.54
N TYR A 109 -15.33 14.93 4.23
CA TYR A 109 -14.05 14.42 3.74
C TYR A 109 -12.91 15.38 4.10
N PRO A 110 -11.69 14.88 4.35
CA PRO A 110 -10.52 15.72 4.58
C PRO A 110 -10.01 16.43 3.31
N PHE A 111 -10.75 16.34 2.21
CA PHE A 111 -10.47 16.93 0.91
C PHE A 111 -11.78 17.26 0.17
N THR A 112 -11.68 18.04 -0.91
CA THR A 112 -12.84 18.42 -1.74
C THR A 112 -13.51 17.20 -2.36
N PRO A 113 -14.79 16.94 -2.09
CA PRO A 113 -15.49 15.78 -2.63
C PRO A 113 -15.77 15.95 -4.13
N ASN A 114 -15.10 15.17 -4.97
CA ASN A 114 -15.34 15.11 -6.41
C ASN A 114 -15.13 13.68 -6.94
N PRO A 115 -15.98 12.69 -6.61
CA PRO A 115 -15.74 11.31 -6.97
C PRO A 115 -15.63 11.08 -8.49
N PRO A 116 -14.71 10.21 -8.96
CA PRO A 116 -13.80 9.35 -8.18
C PRO A 116 -12.45 10.01 -7.81
N PHE A 117 -12.30 11.32 -8.06
CA PHE A 117 -11.03 12.03 -7.96
C PHE A 117 -10.65 12.38 -6.52
N VAL A 118 -9.35 12.32 -6.22
CA VAL A 118 -8.75 12.77 -4.95
C VAL A 118 -7.70 13.86 -5.22
N PRO A 119 -7.16 14.54 -4.19
CA PRO A 119 -6.11 15.55 -4.41
C PRO A 119 -4.81 14.95 -4.95
N HIS A 120 -4.10 15.71 -5.79
CA HIS A 120 -2.77 15.35 -6.30
C HIS A 120 -1.66 16.27 -5.76
N ASP A 121 -2.02 17.40 -5.15
CA ASP A 121 -1.09 18.35 -4.54
C ASP A 121 -0.66 17.94 -3.13
N TYR A 122 -1.61 17.50 -2.29
CA TYR A 122 -1.38 16.95 -0.96
C TYR A 122 -2.19 15.66 -0.75
N ASN A 123 -1.51 14.52 -0.83
CA ASN A 123 -2.05 13.18 -0.71
C ASN A 123 -0.98 12.27 -0.12
N THR A 124 -0.83 12.40 1.19
CA THR A 124 0.16 11.69 2.02
C THR A 124 -0.41 10.44 2.61
#